data_AF-A0A2D9YEC7-F1
#
_entry.id   AF-A0A2D9YEC7-F1
#
_cell.length_a   1.000
_cell.length_b   1.000
_cell.length_c   1.000
_cell.angle_alpha   90.00
_cell.angle_beta   90.00
_cell.angle_gamma   90.00
#
_symmetry.space_group_name_H-M   'P 1'
#
loop_
_entity.id
_entity.type
_entity.pdbx_description
1 polymer ?
#
loop_
_entity_poly.entity_id
_entity_poly.type
_entity_poly.pdbx_seq_one_letter_code
_entity_poly.pdbx_strand_id
1 'polypeptide(L)'
;MSKSIKNLVRDGVEIIDLGGESTRPGSHEISYEVEKERVVKYLEFLSKTNHGAIISVDTRKSKIAELSAHFKAHIINDVSAGTFDKGMLAIVEKYKMGFCICHSVGTPETMNINPKYENVLLDVYDYLEERIFTAVQAGISKDKILVDPGIGFGKTCKHNLDIIRNISIFHGLGCPILLGVSRKKFIKTTMLSTNDLGLKFGSIFYSFEGVRQGVQIVRMHDVKEMKNCLNGYKALWT
;
A
#
# COMPACT_ATOMS: atom_id res chain seq x y z
N MET A 1 7.93 -2.43 16.51
CA MET A 1 8.24 -3.87 16.56
C MET A 1 8.27 -4.39 15.14
N SER A 2 9.40 -4.90 14.64
CA SER A 2 9.40 -5.69 13.40
C SER A 2 8.79 -7.05 13.73
N LYS A 3 7.62 -7.37 13.15
CA LYS A 3 7.11 -8.75 13.20
C LYS A 3 7.97 -9.57 12.24
N SER A 4 8.39 -10.76 12.66
CA SER A 4 9.10 -11.67 11.76
C SER A 4 8.16 -12.12 10.65
N ILE A 5 8.69 -12.33 9.45
CA ILE A 5 7.94 -12.90 8.30
C ILE A 5 7.23 -14.20 8.72
N LYS A 6 7.89 -15.05 9.52
CA LYS A 6 7.32 -16.29 10.05
C LYS A 6 6.03 -16.05 10.85
N ASN A 7 5.98 -14.98 11.65
CA ASN A 7 4.77 -14.64 12.39
C ASN A 7 3.65 -14.18 11.45
N LEU A 8 3.95 -13.38 10.42
CA LEU A 8 2.95 -12.95 9.45
C LEU A 8 2.34 -14.13 8.68
N VAL A 9 3.17 -15.08 8.25
CA VAL A 9 2.72 -16.30 7.58
C VAL A 9 1.84 -17.14 8.51
N ARG A 10 2.26 -17.34 9.77
CA ARG A 10 1.46 -18.06 10.77
C ARG A 10 0.12 -17.37 11.06
N ASP A 11 0.11 -16.04 11.06
CA ASP A 11 -1.09 -15.24 11.29
C ASP A 11 -2.02 -15.21 10.04
N GLY A 12 -1.65 -15.91 8.96
CA GLY A 12 -2.50 -16.13 7.78
C GLY A 12 -2.52 -14.97 6.80
N VAL A 13 -1.41 -14.23 6.67
CA VAL A 13 -1.29 -13.15 5.69
C VAL A 13 -1.34 -13.69 4.25
N GLU A 14 -2.12 -13.05 3.39
CA GLU A 14 -2.24 -13.41 1.97
C GLU A 14 -1.21 -12.70 1.10
N ILE A 15 -0.79 -11.49 1.49
CA ILE A 15 0.21 -10.68 0.80
C ILE A 15 1.27 -10.19 1.79
N ILE A 16 2.53 -10.48 1.53
CA ILE A 16 3.68 -9.95 2.28
C ILE A 16 4.26 -8.79 1.49
N ASP A 17 4.22 -7.59 2.06
CA ASP A 17 4.74 -6.38 1.43
C ASP A 17 6.10 -6.00 2.04
N LEU A 18 7.16 -6.10 1.23
CA LEU A 18 8.56 -5.86 1.64
C LEU A 18 9.00 -4.46 1.23
N GLY A 19 9.39 -3.64 2.20
CA GLY A 19 10.00 -2.33 1.95
C GLY A 19 11.41 -2.24 2.49
N GLY A 20 12.36 -1.79 1.65
CA GLY A 20 13.73 -1.45 2.07
C GLY A 20 13.91 0.03 2.42
N GLU A 21 13.05 0.88 1.86
CA GLU A 21 13.02 2.33 2.03
C GLU A 21 11.79 2.74 2.84
N SER A 22 11.97 3.64 3.81
CA SER A 22 10.81 4.26 4.47
C SER A 22 10.21 5.31 3.55
N THR A 23 8.90 5.25 3.37
CA THR A 23 8.11 6.27 2.66
C THR A 23 7.27 7.11 3.64
N ARG A 24 7.60 7.06 4.93
CA ARG A 24 6.92 7.84 5.98
C ARG A 24 7.20 9.34 5.82
N PRO A 25 6.28 10.20 6.28
CA PRO A 25 6.54 11.64 6.32
C PRO A 25 7.87 11.98 7.01
N GLY A 26 8.72 12.75 6.32
CA GLY A 26 10.02 13.20 6.81
C GLY A 26 11.15 12.17 6.71
N SER A 27 10.96 11.01 6.08
CA SER A 27 12.08 10.10 5.81
C SER A 27 12.85 10.50 4.56
N HIS A 28 14.17 10.33 4.64
CA HIS A 28 15.08 10.57 3.52
C HIS A 28 15.15 9.38 2.58
N GLU A 29 15.38 9.68 1.31
CA GLU A 29 15.73 8.68 0.31
C GLU A 29 17.03 7.95 0.70
N ILE A 30 17.05 6.64 0.45
CA ILE A 30 18.26 5.82 0.60
C ILE A 30 18.81 5.43 -0.76
N SER A 31 20.12 5.19 -0.82
CA SER A 31 20.76 4.73 -2.06
C SER A 31 20.25 3.34 -2.47
N TYR A 32 20.36 3.06 -3.77
CA TYR A 32 20.03 1.75 -4.35
C TYR A 32 20.70 0.59 -3.60
N GLU A 33 22.00 0.69 -3.29
CA GLU A 33 22.72 -0.40 -2.62
C GLU A 33 22.17 -0.68 -1.22
N VAL A 34 21.82 0.36 -0.45
CA VAL A 34 21.23 0.19 0.90
C VAL A 34 19.84 -0.45 0.81
N GLU A 35 19.01 -0.03 -0.14
CA GLU A 35 17.68 -0.62 -0.33
C GLU A 35 17.78 -2.08 -0.79
N LYS A 36 18.68 -2.36 -1.74
CA LYS A 36 18.98 -3.70 -2.25
C LYS A 36 19.38 -4.65 -1.14
N GLU A 37 20.36 -4.29 -0.30
CA GLU A 37 20.81 -5.13 0.82
C GLU A 37 19.65 -5.48 1.77
N ARG A 38 18.77 -4.51 2.05
CA ARG A 38 17.61 -4.71 2.94
C ARG A 38 16.57 -5.64 2.32
N VAL A 39 16.27 -5.48 1.03
CA VAL A 39 15.20 -6.22 0.35
C VAL A 39 15.65 -7.64 -0.01
N VAL A 40 16.85 -7.81 -0.58
CA VAL A 40 17.37 -9.11 -1.07
C VAL A 40 17.39 -10.17 0.03
N LYS A 41 17.84 -9.81 1.23
CA LYS A 41 17.88 -10.75 2.36
C LYS A 41 16.52 -11.40 2.63
N TYR A 42 15.44 -10.63 2.54
CA TYR A 42 14.09 -11.15 2.79
C TYR A 42 13.51 -11.85 1.57
N LEU A 43 13.81 -11.37 0.36
CA LEU A 43 13.43 -12.05 -0.88
C LEU A 43 14.04 -13.44 -0.97
N GLU A 44 15.33 -13.60 -0.68
CA GLU A 44 16.01 -14.91 -0.63
C GLU A 44 15.38 -15.85 0.38
N PHE A 45 15.02 -15.34 1.55
CA PHE A 45 14.35 -16.12 2.58
C PHE A 45 12.98 -16.59 2.08
N LEU A 46 12.17 -15.68 1.55
CA LEU A 46 10.83 -15.97 1.07
C LEU A 46 10.86 -16.95 -0.12
N SER A 47 11.75 -16.72 -1.09
CA SER A 47 11.87 -17.55 -2.29
C SER A 47 12.28 -19.01 -1.99
N LYS A 48 12.91 -19.26 -0.83
CA LYS A 48 13.32 -20.59 -0.37
C LYS A 48 12.27 -21.28 0.51
N THR A 49 11.19 -20.60 0.89
CA THR A 49 10.15 -21.16 1.77
C THR A 49 8.84 -21.34 1.02
N ASN A 50 8.16 -22.46 1.24
CA ASN A 50 6.82 -22.67 0.67
C ASN A 50 5.75 -22.08 1.60
N HIS A 51 5.58 -20.77 1.56
CA HIS A 51 4.66 -20.04 2.45
C HIS A 51 3.30 -19.70 1.83
N GLY A 52 3.13 -19.89 0.51
CA GLY A 52 1.85 -19.68 -0.21
C GLY A 52 1.38 -18.23 -0.35
N ALA A 53 2.00 -17.27 0.36
CA ALA A 53 1.64 -15.86 0.28
C ALA A 53 2.18 -15.18 -1.00
N ILE A 54 1.44 -14.21 -1.50
CA ILE A 54 1.89 -13.32 -2.58
C ILE A 54 2.98 -12.39 -2.03
N ILE A 55 4.03 -12.15 -2.81
CA ILE A 55 5.14 -11.26 -2.46
C ILE A 55 4.94 -9.93 -3.19
N SER A 56 4.72 -8.86 -2.42
CA SER A 56 4.72 -7.47 -2.87
C SER A 56 6.03 -6.80 -2.46
N VAL A 57 6.56 -5.91 -3.29
CA VAL A 57 7.74 -5.09 -2.98
C VAL A 57 7.38 -3.61 -3.04
N ASP A 58 7.48 -2.94 -1.89
CA ASP A 58 7.27 -1.50 -1.68
C ASP A 58 8.54 -0.75 -2.08
N THR A 59 8.59 -0.29 -3.33
CA THR A 59 9.74 0.43 -3.89
C THR A 59 9.31 1.41 -4.99
N ARG A 60 10.06 2.51 -5.09
CA ARG A 60 9.94 3.51 -6.17
C ARG A 60 11.03 3.37 -7.23
N LYS A 61 12.00 2.45 -7.03
CA LYS A 61 13.20 2.32 -7.88
C LYS A 61 13.05 1.12 -8.80
N SER A 62 13.06 1.37 -10.12
CA SER A 62 12.87 0.32 -11.14
C SER A 62 13.90 -0.80 -11.04
N LYS A 63 15.15 -0.48 -10.69
CA LYS A 63 16.21 -1.47 -10.47
C LYS A 63 15.91 -2.44 -9.32
N ILE A 64 15.26 -1.96 -8.26
CA ILE A 64 14.81 -2.83 -7.15
C ILE A 64 13.63 -3.69 -7.63
N ALA A 65 12.68 -3.12 -8.38
CA ALA A 65 11.59 -3.88 -8.98
C ALA A 65 12.08 -5.00 -9.91
N GLU A 66 13.07 -4.73 -10.77
CA GLU A 66 13.67 -5.71 -11.67
C GLU A 66 14.35 -6.84 -10.88
N LEU A 67 15.17 -6.47 -9.89
CA LEU A 67 15.80 -7.42 -8.99
C LEU A 67 14.77 -8.32 -8.30
N SER A 68 13.66 -7.74 -7.85
CA SER A 68 12.57 -8.45 -7.16
C SER A 68 11.93 -9.52 -8.02
N ALA A 69 11.78 -9.25 -9.33
CA ALA A 69 11.23 -10.21 -10.27
C ALA A 69 12.09 -11.49 -10.37
N HIS A 70 13.42 -11.36 -10.28
CA HIS A 70 14.33 -12.51 -10.26
C HIS A 70 14.15 -13.40 -9.01
N PHE A 71 13.58 -12.86 -7.93
CA PHE A 71 13.19 -13.61 -6.73
C PHE A 71 11.72 -14.04 -6.73
N LYS A 72 11.02 -13.96 -7.87
CA LYS A 72 9.60 -14.31 -8.02
C LYS A 72 8.69 -13.44 -7.15
N ALA A 73 9.02 -12.16 -6.99
CA ALA A 73 8.04 -11.18 -6.52
C ALA A 73 6.87 -11.10 -7.51
N HIS A 74 5.68 -10.80 -6.98
CA HIS A 74 4.43 -10.86 -7.74
C HIS A 74 3.86 -9.47 -8.01
N ILE A 75 4.02 -8.54 -7.06
CA ILE A 75 3.45 -7.19 -7.11
C ILE A 75 4.56 -6.17 -6.82
N ILE A 76 4.56 -5.08 -7.57
CA ILE A 76 5.28 -3.85 -7.20
C ILE A 76 4.29 -2.86 -6.62
N ASN A 77 4.55 -2.43 -5.40
CA ASN A 77 3.83 -1.38 -4.72
C ASN A 77 4.63 -0.09 -4.79
N ASP A 78 4.24 0.82 -5.68
CA ASP A 78 4.97 2.06 -5.90
C ASP A 78 4.15 3.24 -5.40
N VAL A 79 4.58 3.80 -4.25
CA VAL A 79 3.92 4.97 -3.65
C VAL A 79 3.97 6.23 -4.53
N SER A 80 4.78 6.23 -5.60
CA SER A 80 4.89 7.30 -6.59
C SER A 80 4.15 7.02 -7.90
N ALA A 81 3.47 5.87 -8.03
CA ALA A 81 2.76 5.50 -9.24
C ALA A 81 3.61 5.54 -10.53
N GLY A 82 4.88 5.13 -10.45
CA GLY A 82 5.82 5.10 -11.57
C GLY A 82 6.34 6.47 -11.99
N THR A 83 6.11 7.53 -11.20
CA THR A 83 6.57 8.90 -11.53
C THR A 83 7.97 9.20 -11.01
N PHE A 84 8.44 8.50 -9.97
CA PHE A 84 9.77 8.69 -9.42
C PHE A 84 10.87 8.15 -10.34
N ASP A 85 10.68 6.96 -10.90
CA ASP A 85 11.63 6.31 -11.81
C ASP A 85 10.93 5.95 -13.13
N LYS A 86 11.36 6.58 -14.22
CA LYS A 86 10.78 6.41 -15.57
C LYS A 86 10.88 4.97 -16.09
N GLY A 87 11.79 4.15 -15.55
CA GLY A 87 11.91 2.74 -15.92
C GLY A 87 10.85 1.83 -15.29
N MET A 88 10.10 2.30 -14.28
CA MET A 88 9.24 1.44 -13.46
C MET A 88 8.20 0.68 -14.29
N LEU A 89 7.44 1.38 -15.13
CA LEU A 89 6.36 0.76 -15.92
C LEU A 89 6.90 -0.28 -16.91
N ALA A 90 8.04 0.00 -17.53
CA ALA A 90 8.69 -0.94 -18.45
C ALA A 90 9.12 -2.23 -17.74
N ILE A 91 9.64 -2.12 -16.52
CA ILE A 91 10.02 -3.29 -15.71
C ILE A 91 8.77 -4.10 -15.30
N VAL A 92 7.73 -3.42 -14.81
CA VAL A 92 6.48 -4.09 -14.42
C VAL A 92 5.87 -4.85 -15.59
N GLU A 93 5.84 -4.23 -16.78
CA GLU A 93 5.34 -4.86 -18.01
C GLU A 93 6.22 -6.04 -18.45
N LYS A 94 7.54 -5.86 -18.50
CA LYS A 94 8.51 -6.87 -18.93
C LYS A 94 8.37 -8.17 -18.13
N TYR A 95 8.21 -8.06 -16.82
CA TYR A 95 8.08 -9.20 -15.92
C TYR A 95 6.63 -9.58 -15.60
N LYS A 96 5.65 -8.90 -16.20
CA LYS A 96 4.21 -9.15 -16.04
C LYS A 96 3.76 -9.16 -14.57
N MET A 97 4.37 -8.32 -13.74
CA MET A 97 4.04 -8.18 -12.31
C MET A 97 2.73 -7.40 -12.13
N GLY A 98 2.08 -7.60 -10.98
CA GLY A 98 1.02 -6.70 -10.51
C GLY A 98 1.58 -5.32 -10.15
N PHE A 99 0.77 -4.28 -10.27
CA PHE A 99 1.19 -2.92 -10.01
C PHE A 99 0.19 -2.18 -9.13
N CYS A 100 0.60 -1.82 -7.92
CA CYS A 100 -0.19 -0.97 -7.04
C CYS A 100 0.20 0.49 -7.24
N ILE A 101 -0.75 1.24 -7.79
CA ILE A 101 -0.68 2.68 -8.07
C ILE A 101 -1.20 3.43 -6.85
N CYS A 102 -0.33 4.19 -6.19
CA CYS A 102 -0.72 4.98 -5.02
C CYS A 102 -0.78 6.47 -5.36
N HIS A 103 -1.76 7.17 -4.79
CA HIS A 103 -1.78 8.62 -4.82
C HIS A 103 -0.88 9.22 -3.72
N SER A 104 0.16 9.96 -4.12
CA SER A 104 0.97 10.79 -3.24
C SER A 104 1.18 12.19 -3.86
N VAL A 105 1.30 13.22 -3.01
CA VAL A 105 1.66 14.58 -3.44
C VAL A 105 3.05 14.90 -2.96
N GLY A 106 3.92 15.38 -3.84
CA GLY A 106 5.31 15.72 -3.48
C GLY A 106 6.13 14.51 -3.01
N THR A 107 7.25 14.79 -2.33
CA THR A 107 8.14 13.75 -1.79
C THR A 107 7.76 13.41 -0.35
N PRO A 108 8.16 12.24 0.21
CA PRO A 108 7.93 11.95 1.64
C PRO A 108 8.40 13.06 2.59
N GLU A 109 9.43 13.80 2.20
CA GLU A 109 10.00 14.94 2.93
C GLU A 109 9.08 16.17 2.94
N THR A 110 8.39 16.44 1.83
CA THR A 110 7.64 17.68 1.60
C THR A 110 6.11 17.50 1.57
N MET A 111 5.63 16.27 1.40
CA MET A 111 4.22 15.97 1.08
C MET A 111 3.21 16.55 2.07
N ASN A 112 3.58 16.65 3.35
CA ASN A 112 2.68 17.14 4.39
C ASN A 112 2.81 18.64 4.67
N ILE A 113 3.61 19.37 3.89
CA ILE A 113 3.72 20.83 3.99
C ILE A 113 2.53 21.43 3.22
N ASN A 114 1.50 21.85 3.97
CA ASN A 114 0.30 22.52 3.47
C ASN A 114 -0.35 21.85 2.23
N PRO A 115 -0.78 20.58 2.32
CA PRO A 115 -1.38 19.89 1.19
C PRO A 115 -2.70 20.55 0.80
N LYS A 116 -2.84 20.93 -0.47
CA LYS A 116 -4.01 21.59 -1.03
C LYS A 116 -4.73 20.67 -2.01
N TYR A 117 -6.05 20.63 -1.85
CA TYR A 117 -6.99 19.95 -2.74
C TYR A 117 -8.19 20.87 -2.88
N GLU A 118 -8.80 20.91 -4.06
CA GLU A 118 -10.11 21.56 -4.23
C GLU A 118 -11.18 20.63 -3.68
N ASN A 119 -11.13 19.36 -4.11
CA ASN A 119 -11.90 18.28 -3.54
C ASN A 119 -11.03 17.03 -3.49
N VAL A 120 -10.51 16.72 -2.31
CA VAL A 120 -9.55 15.61 -2.12
C VAL A 120 -10.05 14.25 -2.60
N LEU A 121 -11.38 14.04 -2.66
CA LEU A 121 -11.91 12.77 -3.16
C LEU A 121 -11.81 12.69 -4.69
N LEU A 122 -12.24 13.75 -5.38
CA LEU A 122 -12.25 13.83 -6.84
C LEU A 122 -10.84 14.02 -7.40
N ASP A 123 -10.04 14.90 -6.78
CA ASP A 123 -8.65 15.13 -7.19
C ASP A 123 -7.82 13.84 -7.11
N VAL A 124 -8.05 13.01 -6.08
CA VAL A 124 -7.39 11.68 -5.96
C VAL A 124 -7.94 10.70 -6.99
N TYR A 125 -9.24 10.73 -7.29
CA TYR A 125 -9.85 9.87 -8.30
C TYR A 125 -9.26 10.15 -9.68
N ASP A 126 -9.24 11.42 -10.09
CA ASP A 126 -8.75 11.87 -11.40
C ASP A 126 -7.26 11.53 -11.58
N TYR A 127 -6.46 11.74 -10.53
CA TYR A 127 -5.06 11.33 -10.53
C TYR A 127 -4.91 9.82 -10.74
N LEU A 128 -5.64 9.00 -9.97
CA LEU A 128 -5.53 7.55 -10.09
C LEU A 128 -6.00 7.08 -11.47
N GLU A 129 -7.06 7.67 -12.03
CA GLU A 129 -7.53 7.39 -13.38
C GLU A 129 -6.45 7.67 -14.44
N GLU A 130 -5.79 8.83 -14.37
CA GLU A 130 -4.67 9.17 -15.26
C GLU A 130 -3.52 8.18 -15.12
N ARG A 131 -3.14 7.83 -13.89
CA ARG A 131 -2.04 6.87 -13.65
C ARG A 131 -2.37 5.47 -14.15
N ILE A 132 -3.61 5.02 -13.99
CA ILE A 132 -4.11 3.75 -14.56
C ILE A 132 -4.00 3.81 -16.08
N PHE A 133 -4.49 4.88 -16.71
CA PHE A 133 -4.39 5.07 -18.16
C PHE A 133 -2.94 4.99 -18.63
N THR A 134 -2.02 5.72 -17.98
CA THR A 134 -0.60 5.70 -18.30
C THR A 134 0.03 4.31 -18.15
N ALA A 135 -0.31 3.55 -17.10
CA ALA A 135 0.15 2.18 -16.92
C ALA A 135 -0.36 1.24 -18.02
N VAL A 136 -1.64 1.37 -18.41
CA VAL A 136 -2.24 0.58 -19.49
C VAL A 136 -1.60 0.90 -20.84
N GLN A 137 -1.32 2.18 -21.13
CA GLN A 137 -0.60 2.58 -22.35
C GLN A 137 0.83 2.04 -22.40
N ALA A 138 1.46 1.83 -21.24
CA ALA A 138 2.75 1.17 -21.13
C ALA A 138 2.68 -0.36 -21.31
N GLY A 139 1.50 -0.94 -21.53
CA GLY A 139 1.29 -2.37 -21.79
C GLY A 139 0.94 -3.20 -20.54
N ILE A 140 0.74 -2.58 -19.38
CA ILE A 140 0.33 -3.27 -18.16
C ILE A 140 -1.17 -3.56 -18.24
N SER A 141 -1.55 -4.84 -18.16
CA SER A 141 -2.95 -5.23 -18.22
C SER A 141 -3.74 -4.68 -17.02
N LYS A 142 -4.94 -4.15 -17.26
CA LYS A 142 -5.74 -3.48 -16.22
C LYS A 142 -6.11 -4.41 -15.05
N ASP A 143 -6.30 -5.71 -15.30
CA ASP A 143 -6.55 -6.73 -14.28
C ASP A 143 -5.35 -6.98 -13.33
N LYS A 144 -4.16 -6.47 -13.68
CA LYS A 144 -2.96 -6.52 -12.85
C LYS A 144 -2.73 -5.23 -12.05
N ILE A 145 -3.61 -4.24 -12.18
CA ILE A 145 -3.48 -2.95 -11.52
C ILE A 145 -4.33 -2.91 -10.25
N LEU A 146 -3.74 -2.42 -9.15
CA LEU A 146 -4.42 -2.07 -7.91
C LEU A 146 -4.28 -0.57 -7.68
N VAL A 147 -5.22 0.03 -6.95
CA VAL A 147 -5.17 1.46 -6.60
C VAL A 147 -5.16 1.67 -5.08
N ASP A 148 -4.32 2.58 -4.61
CA ASP A 148 -4.27 3.05 -3.22
C ASP A 148 -4.54 4.57 -3.18
N PRO A 149 -5.63 5.04 -2.55
CA PRO A 149 -5.91 6.47 -2.36
C PRO A 149 -4.84 7.22 -1.54
N GLY A 150 -3.88 6.49 -0.95
CA GLY A 150 -2.69 7.04 -0.33
C GLY A 150 -2.98 7.80 0.95
N ILE A 151 -3.68 7.17 1.90
CA ILE A 151 -3.95 7.77 3.21
C ILE A 151 -2.63 8.24 3.83
N GLY A 152 -2.57 9.47 4.34
CA GLY A 152 -1.39 10.05 4.98
C GLY A 152 -0.23 10.42 4.05
N PHE A 153 -0.39 10.26 2.74
CA PHE A 153 0.57 10.75 1.73
C PHE A 153 0.09 12.10 1.19
N GLY A 154 0.55 13.17 1.84
CA GLY A 154 0.19 14.55 1.53
C GLY A 154 -1.27 14.88 1.77
N LYS A 155 -1.80 14.49 2.94
CA LYS A 155 -3.23 14.63 3.29
C LYS A 155 -3.40 15.01 4.76
N THR A 156 -4.27 15.98 5.03
CA THR A 156 -4.65 16.38 6.40
C THR A 156 -5.48 15.28 7.07
N CYS A 157 -5.70 15.37 8.39
CA CYS A 157 -6.61 14.45 9.10
C CYS A 157 -8.01 14.44 8.44
N LYS A 158 -8.55 15.63 8.14
CA LYS A 158 -9.83 15.79 7.46
C LYS A 158 -9.84 15.10 6.09
N HIS A 159 -8.83 15.32 5.26
CA HIS A 159 -8.73 14.69 3.95
C HIS A 159 -8.72 13.15 4.04
N ASN A 160 -7.94 12.60 4.98
CA ASN A 160 -7.88 11.15 5.19
C ASN A 160 -9.25 10.58 5.58
N LEU A 161 -9.97 11.27 6.46
CA LEU A 161 -11.32 10.86 6.89
C LEU A 161 -12.33 10.98 5.76
N ASP A 162 -12.27 12.05 4.95
CA ASP A 162 -13.17 12.24 3.81
C ASP A 162 -12.97 11.16 2.74
N ILE A 163 -11.72 10.73 2.50
CA ILE A 163 -11.42 9.58 1.63
C ILE A 163 -11.96 8.27 2.22
N ILE A 164 -11.68 7.96 3.50
CA ILE A 164 -12.14 6.70 4.11
C ILE A 164 -13.67 6.63 4.13
N ARG A 165 -14.35 7.75 4.42
CA ARG A 165 -15.82 7.83 4.44
C ARG A 165 -16.44 7.51 3.07
N ASN A 166 -15.76 7.83 1.99
CA ASN A 166 -16.30 7.75 0.62
C ASN A 166 -15.45 6.86 -0.29
N ILE A 167 -14.72 5.88 0.27
CA ILE A 167 -13.75 5.09 -0.49
C ILE A 167 -14.40 4.24 -1.59
N SER A 168 -15.71 4.00 -1.49
CA SER A 168 -16.49 3.28 -2.50
C SER A 168 -16.47 3.94 -3.88
N ILE A 169 -16.25 5.26 -3.98
CA ILE A 169 -16.17 5.95 -5.28
C ILE A 169 -15.05 5.38 -6.17
N PHE A 170 -13.94 4.95 -5.56
CA PHE A 170 -12.77 4.46 -6.29
C PHE A 170 -13.03 3.10 -6.97
N HIS A 171 -14.10 2.38 -6.62
CA HIS A 171 -14.53 1.20 -7.40
C HIS A 171 -14.88 1.57 -8.84
N GLY A 172 -15.27 2.83 -9.10
CA GLY A 172 -15.53 3.35 -10.45
C GLY A 172 -14.31 3.28 -11.38
N LEU A 173 -13.08 3.24 -10.83
CA LEU A 173 -11.85 3.08 -11.61
C LEU A 173 -11.74 1.69 -12.25
N GLY A 174 -12.49 0.70 -11.76
CA GLY A 174 -12.47 -0.67 -12.27
C GLY A 174 -11.20 -1.44 -11.92
N CYS A 175 -10.55 -1.08 -10.80
CA CYS A 175 -9.38 -1.76 -10.25
C CYS A 175 -9.64 -2.10 -8.77
N PRO A 176 -9.08 -3.21 -8.23
CA PRO A 176 -9.11 -3.49 -6.80
C PRO A 176 -8.46 -2.37 -5.99
N ILE A 177 -9.06 -2.06 -4.84
CA ILE A 177 -8.57 -1.03 -3.92
C ILE A 177 -7.71 -1.67 -2.83
N LEU A 178 -6.53 -1.10 -2.62
CA LEU A 178 -5.68 -1.31 -1.45
C LEU A 178 -5.80 -0.13 -0.50
N LEU A 179 -6.07 -0.41 0.78
CA LEU A 179 -6.17 0.61 1.82
C LEU A 179 -5.09 0.42 2.90
N GLY A 180 -4.16 1.37 2.95
CA GLY A 180 -3.13 1.41 4.00
C GLY A 180 -3.40 2.45 5.08
N VAL A 181 -4.16 2.11 6.13
CA VAL A 181 -4.41 3.04 7.28
C VAL A 181 -3.59 2.72 8.52
N SER A 182 -3.00 1.53 8.59
CA SER A 182 -2.46 0.94 9.81
C SER A 182 -1.42 1.84 10.50
N ARG A 183 -1.71 2.19 11.76
CA ARG A 183 -0.87 2.97 12.69
C ARG A 183 -0.50 4.37 12.19
N LYS A 184 -1.25 4.94 11.23
CA LYS A 184 -1.00 6.29 10.72
C LYS A 184 -1.38 7.37 11.75
N LYS A 185 -0.73 8.54 11.62
CA LYS A 185 -0.82 9.66 12.58
C LYS A 185 -2.25 10.14 12.84
N PHE A 186 -3.13 10.15 11.84
CA PHE A 186 -4.52 10.61 11.98
C PHE A 186 -5.31 9.79 13.00
N ILE A 187 -4.96 8.51 13.22
CA ILE A 187 -5.60 7.64 14.21
C ILE A 187 -5.37 8.18 15.62
N LYS A 188 -4.16 8.66 15.92
CA LYS A 188 -3.85 9.26 17.22
C LYS A 188 -4.72 10.47 17.52
N THR A 189 -5.03 11.25 16.48
CA THR A 189 -5.85 12.46 16.58
C THR A 189 -7.33 12.12 16.78
N THR A 190 -7.83 11.06 16.15
CA THR A 190 -9.26 10.73 16.10
C THR A 190 -9.70 9.80 17.22
N MET A 191 -8.86 8.82 17.60
CA MET A 191 -9.17 7.87 18.68
C MET A 191 -8.92 8.43 20.09
N LEU A 192 -8.41 9.67 20.18
CA LEU A 192 -8.00 10.32 21.45
C LEU A 192 -7.07 9.44 22.30
N SER A 193 -6.35 8.52 21.65
CA SER A 193 -5.46 7.56 22.28
C SER A 193 -4.19 7.42 21.45
N THR A 194 -3.06 7.67 22.10
CA THR A 194 -1.73 7.64 21.49
C THR A 194 -0.95 6.38 21.82
N ASN A 195 -1.49 5.52 22.69
CA ASN A 195 -0.86 4.27 23.09
C ASN A 195 -0.97 3.20 21.99
N ASP A 196 -0.20 2.12 22.14
CA ASP A 196 -0.14 1.04 21.14
C ASP A 196 -1.52 0.41 20.90
N LEU A 197 -2.31 0.28 21.96
CA LEU A 197 -3.63 -0.33 21.93
C LEU A 197 -4.63 0.52 21.14
N GLY A 198 -4.65 1.83 21.35
CA GLY A 198 -5.49 2.78 20.62
C GLY A 198 -5.13 2.83 19.14
N LEU A 199 -3.82 2.82 18.82
CA LEU A 199 -3.36 2.70 17.43
C LEU A 199 -3.81 1.40 16.78
N LYS A 200 -3.72 0.28 17.50
CA LYS A 200 -4.15 -1.03 17.02
C LYS A 200 -5.64 -1.05 16.72
N PHE A 201 -6.48 -0.67 17.70
CA PHE A 201 -7.93 -0.65 17.51
C PHE A 201 -8.38 0.32 16.44
N GLY A 202 -7.81 1.53 16.41
CA GLY A 202 -8.10 2.49 15.35
C GLY A 202 -7.68 1.97 13.96
N SER A 203 -6.56 1.26 13.88
CA SER A 203 -6.13 0.63 12.61
C SER A 203 -7.13 -0.40 12.12
N ILE A 204 -7.63 -1.25 13.03
CA ILE A 204 -8.63 -2.27 12.70
C ILE A 204 -9.93 -1.60 12.29
N PHE A 205 -10.40 -0.61 13.06
CA PHE A 205 -11.64 0.11 12.79
C PHE A 205 -11.64 0.78 11.40
N TYR A 206 -10.63 1.61 11.10
CA TYR A 206 -10.59 2.31 9.82
C TYR A 206 -10.33 1.37 8.63
N SER A 207 -9.57 0.29 8.82
CA SER A 207 -9.42 -0.74 7.78
C SER A 207 -10.72 -1.47 7.52
N PHE A 208 -11.43 -1.84 8.59
CA PHE A 208 -12.71 -2.54 8.49
C PHE A 208 -13.81 -1.68 7.87
N GLU A 209 -13.82 -0.38 8.14
CA GLU A 209 -14.72 0.56 7.48
C GLU A 209 -14.52 0.56 5.95
N GLY A 210 -13.27 0.53 5.49
CA GLY A 210 -12.97 0.33 4.06
C GLY A 210 -13.50 -1.02 3.53
N VAL A 211 -13.30 -2.10 4.29
CA VAL A 211 -13.81 -3.44 3.91
C VAL A 211 -15.33 -3.47 3.80
N ARG A 212 -16.06 -2.82 4.72
CA ARG A 212 -17.53 -2.68 4.65
C ARG A 212 -17.99 -1.96 3.39
N GLN A 213 -17.16 -1.06 2.87
CA GLN A 213 -17.39 -0.35 1.60
C GLN A 213 -16.83 -1.09 0.38
N GLY A 214 -16.41 -2.35 0.52
CA GLY A 214 -16.00 -3.22 -0.58
C GLY A 214 -14.50 -3.21 -0.92
N VAL A 215 -13.65 -2.56 -0.12
CA VAL A 215 -12.19 -2.60 -0.33
C VAL A 215 -11.67 -4.04 -0.25
N GLN A 216 -10.88 -4.44 -1.25
CA GLN A 216 -10.41 -5.81 -1.44
C GLN A 216 -9.15 -6.14 -0.62
N ILE A 217 -8.28 -5.15 -0.40
CA ILE A 217 -7.00 -5.35 0.30
C ILE A 217 -6.80 -4.30 1.37
N VAL A 218 -6.42 -4.72 2.58
CA VAL A 218 -6.02 -3.82 3.67
C VAL A 218 -4.58 -4.10 4.08
N ARG A 219 -3.73 -3.07 4.09
CA ARG A 219 -2.32 -3.18 4.48
C ARG A 219 -2.17 -2.96 5.98
N MET A 220 -1.78 -4.01 6.71
CA MET A 220 -1.85 -4.06 8.17
C MET A 220 -0.55 -4.51 8.85
N HIS A 221 -0.20 -3.84 9.95
CA HIS A 221 0.83 -4.34 10.88
C HIS A 221 0.27 -5.43 11.82
N ASP A 222 -0.99 -5.31 12.21
CA ASP A 222 -1.68 -6.16 13.17
C ASP A 222 -2.58 -7.19 12.46
N VAL A 223 -1.93 -8.12 11.75
CA VAL A 223 -2.57 -9.12 10.85
C VAL A 223 -3.55 -10.02 11.60
N LYS A 224 -3.11 -10.66 12.69
CA LYS A 224 -3.94 -11.59 13.47
C LYS A 224 -5.26 -10.92 13.90
N GLU A 225 -5.18 -9.73 14.46
CA GLU A 225 -6.36 -9.00 14.93
C GLU A 225 -7.28 -8.58 13.79
N MET A 226 -6.74 -8.15 12.64
CA MET A 226 -7.54 -7.87 11.46
C MET A 226 -8.22 -9.14 10.91
N LYS A 227 -7.51 -10.27 10.82
CA LYS A 227 -8.09 -11.55 10.36
C LYS A 227 -9.22 -12.01 11.27
N ASN A 228 -9.08 -11.87 12.59
CA ASN A 228 -10.17 -12.15 13.54
C ASN A 228 -11.39 -11.27 13.29
N CYS A 229 -11.19 -9.96 13.05
CA CYS A 229 -12.26 -9.04 12.68
C CYS A 229 -12.96 -9.48 11.38
N LEU A 230 -12.19 -9.84 10.34
CA LEU A 230 -12.72 -10.34 9.07
C LEU A 230 -13.48 -11.67 9.22
N ASN A 231 -13.01 -12.58 10.06
CA ASN A 231 -13.70 -13.84 10.34
C ASN A 231 -15.07 -13.59 11.00
N GLY A 232 -15.11 -12.67 11.98
CA GLY A 232 -16.36 -12.25 12.60
C GLY A 232 -17.32 -11.59 11.60
N TYR A 233 -16.80 -10.78 10.68
CA TYR A 233 -17.61 -10.20 9.61
C TYR A 233 -18.15 -11.25 8.64
N LYS A 234 -17.33 -12.21 8.20
CA LYS A 234 -17.76 -13.31 7.33
C LYS A 234 -18.87 -14.13 7.96
N ALA A 235 -18.80 -14.37 9.27
CA ALA A 235 -19.81 -15.12 10.01
C ALA A 235 -21.20 -14.46 10.02
N LEU A 236 -21.32 -13.16 9.71
CA LEU A 236 -22.63 -12.50 9.53
C LEU A 236 -23.35 -12.94 8.25
N TRP A 237 -22.62 -13.52 7.30
CA TRP A 237 -23.09 -13.83 5.95
C TRP A 237 -23.06 -15.33 5.62
N THR A 238 -22.78 -16.17 6.63
CA THR A 238 -22.80 -17.64 6.56
C THR A 238 -23.94 -18.19 7.38
#